data_AF-A0A4V1TA66-F1
#
_entry.id   AF-A0A4V1TA66-F1
#
_cell.length_a   1.000
_cell.length_b   1.000
_cell.length_c   1.000
_cell.angle_alpha   90.00
_cell.angle_beta   90.00
_cell.angle_gamma   90.00
#
_symmetry.space_group_name_H-M   'P 1'
#
loop_
_entity.id
_entity.type
_entity.pdbx_description
1 polymer ?
#
loop_
_entity_poly.entity_id
_entity_poly.type
_entity_poly.pdbx_seq_one_letter_code
_entity_poly.pdbx_strand_id
1 'polypeptide(L)' 'MRLNDIIRYLVTIGETPSRDVATREFEQLVELLGYKFYCIFHEPKPIENPAQLIVAANWDPRW' A
#
# COMPACT_ATOMS: atom_id res chain seq x y z
N MET A 1 0.87 -13.99 -14.64
CA MET A 1 0.49 -13.00 -15.68
C MET A 1 0.06 -11.76 -14.92
N ARG A 2 0.83 -10.66 -14.98
CA ARG A 2 0.73 -9.52 -14.02
C ARG A 2 -0.69 -8.96 -13.83
N LEU A 3 -1.55 -9.06 -14.86
CA LEU A 3 -2.96 -8.64 -14.78
C LEU A 3 -3.80 -9.50 -13.82
N ASN A 4 -3.59 -10.82 -13.78
CA ASN A 4 -4.34 -11.71 -12.89
C ASN A 4 -4.02 -11.42 -11.42
N ASP A 5 -2.77 -11.06 -11.12
CA ASP A 5 -2.34 -10.71 -9.77
C ASP A 5 -2.98 -9.40 -9.30
N ILE A 6 -3.11 -8.41 -10.19
CA ILE A 6 -3.84 -7.17 -9.92
C ILE A 6 -5.33 -7.45 -9.71
N ILE A 7 -5.96 -8.27 -10.56
CA ILE A 7 -7.38 -8.63 -10.41
C ILE A 7 -7.61 -9.36 -9.09
N ARG A 8 -6.74 -10.31 -8.73
CA ARG A 8 -6.80 -11.01 -7.43
C ARG A 8 -6.76 -10.01 -6.29
N TYR A 9 -5.79 -9.11 -6.29
CA TYR A 9 -5.66 -8.08 -5.27
C TYR A 9 -6.93 -7.22 -5.15
N LEU A 10 -7.52 -6.78 -6.27
CA LEU A 10 -8.73 -5.95 -6.26
C LEU A 10 -9.95 -6.67 -5.68
N VAL A 11 -10.06 -7.98 -5.86
CA VAL A 11 -11.11 -8.79 -5.23
C VAL A 11 -10.81 -8.96 -3.74
N THR A 12 -9.59 -9.32 -3.39
CA THR A 12 -9.18 -9.61 -2.00
C THR A 12 -9.25 -8.38 -1.10
N ILE A 13 -8.82 -7.21 -1.58
CA ILE A 13 -8.73 -6.00 -0.76
C ILE A 13 -10.09 -5.57 -0.19
N GLY A 14 -11.18 -5.77 -0.95
CA GLY A 14 -12.55 -5.46 -0.52
C GLY A 14 -13.10 -6.37 0.57
N GLU A 15 -12.44 -7.50 0.84
CA GLU A 15 -12.84 -8.50 1.83
C GLU A 15 -11.91 -8.52 3.07
N THR A 16 -10.90 -7.64 3.11
CA THR A 16 -9.92 -7.64 4.20
C THR A 16 -10.53 -7.14 5.51
N PRO A 17 -10.31 -7.84 6.65
CA PRO A 17 -10.96 -7.50 7.92
C PRO A 17 -10.24 -6.40 8.70
N SER A 18 -9.04 -6.01 8.29
CA SER A 18 -8.25 -4.99 8.98
C SER A 18 -7.26 -4.30 8.05
N ARG A 19 -6.83 -3.11 8.48
CA ARG A 19 -5.81 -2.30 7.79
C ARG A 19 -4.48 -3.04 7.62
N ASP A 20 -4.06 -3.81 8.62
CA ASP A 20 -2.78 -4.53 8.57
C ASP A 20 -2.83 -5.67 7.55
N VAL A 21 -3.98 -6.36 7.44
CA VAL A 21 -4.20 -7.38 6.40
C VAL A 21 -4.22 -6.74 5.02
N ALA A 22 -4.95 -5.63 4.86
CA ALA A 22 -5.00 -4.86 3.63
C ALA A 22 -3.60 -4.39 3.16
N THR A 23 -2.79 -3.90 4.10
CA THR A 23 -1.42 -3.46 3.84
C THR A 23 -0.55 -4.62 3.36
N ARG A 24 -0.65 -5.79 4.01
CA ARG A 24 0.12 -6.98 3.62
C ARG A 24 -0.25 -7.50 2.23
N GLU A 25 -1.53 -7.49 1.86
CA GLU A 25 -1.98 -7.86 0.51
C GLU A 25 -1.40 -6.91 -0.55
N PHE A 26 -1.34 -5.61 -0.23
CA PHE A 26 -0.71 -4.62 -1.08
C PHE A 26 0.80 -4.86 -1.21
N GLU A 27 1.51 -5.10 -0.11
CA GLU A 27 2.94 -5.39 -0.08
C GLU A 27 3.30 -6.58 -0.98
N GLN A 28 2.52 -7.67 -0.90
CA GLN A 28 2.70 -8.84 -1.77
C GLN A 28 2.52 -8.49 -3.25
N LEU A 29 1.51 -7.67 -3.59
CA LEU A 29 1.29 -7.25 -4.98
C LEU A 29 2.49 -6.43 -5.49
N VAL A 30 2.94 -5.43 -4.74
CA VAL A 30 4.03 -4.56 -5.20
C VAL A 30 5.36 -5.32 -5.31
N GLU A 31 5.62 -6.27 -4.41
CA GLU A 31 6.76 -7.18 -4.50
C GLU A 31 6.68 -8.05 -5.78
N LEU A 32 5.52 -8.67 -6.06
CA LEU A 32 5.29 -9.45 -7.29
C LEU A 32 5.45 -8.62 -8.58
N LEU A 33 5.12 -7.33 -8.52
CA LEU A 33 5.30 -6.39 -9.63
C LEU A 33 6.74 -5.87 -9.75
N GLY A 34 7.61 -6.13 -8.77
CA GLY A 34 9.02 -5.75 -8.75
C GLY A 34 9.29 -4.35 -8.22
N TYR A 35 8.34 -3.74 -7.50
CA TYR A 35 8.57 -2.46 -6.85
C TYR A 35 9.32 -2.66 -5.55
N LYS A 36 10.46 -1.97 -5.42
CA LYS A 36 11.30 -2.04 -4.22
C LYS A 36 10.82 -1.13 -3.11
N PHE A 37 10.25 0.02 -3.47
CA PHE A 37 9.86 1.07 -2.54
C PHE A 37 8.39 1.44 -2.71
N TYR A 38 7.67 1.65 -1.59
CA TYR A 38 6.28 2.10 -1.59
C TYR A 38 5.96 3.02 -0.41
N CYS A 39 4.88 3.80 -0.56
CA CYS A 39 4.23 4.54 0.52
C CYS A 39 2.71 4.54 0.30
N ILE A 40 1.96 4.20 1.35
CA ILE A 40 0.51 4.35 1.44
C ILE A 40 0.27 5.46 2.46
N PHE A 41 -0.45 6.49 2.04
CA PHE A 41 -0.83 7.59 2.92
C PHE A 41 -2.29 7.98 2.67
N HIS A 42 -2.94 8.50 3.71
CA HIS A 42 -4.23 9.16 3.53
C HIS A 42 -4.03 10.43 2.70
N GLU A 43 -4.93 10.69 1.76
CA GLU A 43 -4.90 11.93 0.99
C GLU A 43 -4.89 13.15 1.94
N PRO A 44 -3.85 14.00 1.87
CA PRO A 44 -3.72 15.12 2.80
C PRO A 44 -4.79 16.17 2.55
N LYS A 45 -5.47 16.61 3.62
CA LYS A 45 -6.15 17.91 3.59
C LYS A 45 -5.10 19.03 3.67
N PRO A 46 -5.40 20.25 3.18
CA PRO A 46 -4.42 21.34 3.07
C PRO A 46 -3.69 21.73 4.37
N ILE A 47 -4.23 21.36 5.54
CA ILE A 47 -3.71 21.72 6.86
C ILE A 47 -2.96 20.58 7.56
N GLU A 48 -2.91 19.38 6.96
CA GLU A 48 -2.36 18.19 7.60
C GLU A 48 -0.88 17.99 7.24
N ASN A 49 -0.08 17.56 8.22
CA ASN A 49 1.32 17.20 7.98
C ASN A 49 1.37 15.85 7.23
N PRO A 50 1.97 15.79 6.01
CA PRO A 50 2.04 14.56 5.21
C PRO A 50 2.64 13.36 5.94
N ALA A 51 3.61 13.58 6.83
CA ALA A 51 4.26 12.50 7.57
C ALA A 51 3.31 11.83 8.58
N GLN A 52 2.31 12.57 9.09
CA GLN A 52 1.29 12.03 10.00
C GLN A 52 0.21 11.24 9.27
N LEU A 53 0.20 11.28 7.95
CA LEU A 53 -0.79 10.62 7.10
C LEU A 53 -0.28 9.30 6.54
N ILE A 54 0.99 8.95 6.77
CA ILE A 54 1.58 7.68 6.34
C ILE A 54 0.92 6.54 7.10
N VAL A 55 0.31 5.62 6.35
CA VAL A 55 -0.26 4.38 6.84
C VAL A 55 0.81 3.29 6.88
N ALA A 56 1.59 3.17 5.81
CA ALA A 56 2.68 2.21 5.68
C ALA A 56 3.67 2.68 4.61
N ALA A 57 4.95 2.42 4.82
CA ALA A 57 6.00 2.68 3.85
C ALA A 57 7.19 1.76 4.12
N ASN A 58 7.97 1.45 3.08
CA ASN A 58 9.23 0.71 3.21
C ASN A 58 10.45 1.47 2.66
N TRP A 59 10.31 2.77 2.40
CA TRP A 59 11.42 3.60 1.92
C TRP A 59 12.48 3.83 3.01
N ASP A 60 13.67 4.27 2.59
CA ASP A 60 14.73 4.64 3.52
C ASP A 60 14.29 5.84 4.39
N PRO A 61 14.43 5.81 5.73
CA PRO A 61 14.05 6.93 6.59
C PRO A 61 14.78 8.26 6.30
N ARG A 62 15.83 8.23 5.47
CA ARG A 62 16.56 9.43 5.03
C ARG A 62 15.98 10.08 3.78
N TRP A 63 15.02 9.44 3.11
CA TRP A 63 14.28 10.01 1.99
C TRP A 63 13.13 10.88 2.50
#